data_AF-A0A661SGD9-F1
#
_entry.id   AF-A0A661SGD9-F1
#
_cell.length_a   1.000
_cell.length_b   1.000
_cell.length_c   1.000
_cell.angle_alpha   90.00
_cell.angle_beta   90.00
_cell.angle_gamma   90.00
#
_symmetry.space_group_name_H-M   'P 1'
#
loop_
_entity.id
_entity.type
_entity.pdbx_description
1 polymer ?
#
loop_
_entity_poly.entity_id
_entity_poly.type
_entity_poly.pdbx_seq_one_letter_code
_entity_poly.pdbx_strand_id
1 'polypeptide(L)'
;MTSSFKLHPSHFNEASLVQQTTAEYLEKELGWGSVYAYNNEDFGPDSLLGRKSDREVVLIRYLRQKLGELNPGLPDAAYDDAVRQITAAITMQTLLITNREKYALLKDGVQVTFRNDKGERVRQRMRVFDFDNPENNHFLCVRE
;
A
#
# COMPACT_ATOMS: atom_id res chain seq x y z
N MET A 1 0.66 2.45 -43.96
CA MET A 1 -0.49 1.56 -43.76
C MET A 1 -1.12 1.91 -42.43
N THR A 2 -2.15 2.75 -42.45
CA THR A 2 -2.88 3.21 -41.27
C THR A 2 -3.81 2.10 -40.81
N SER A 3 -3.41 1.35 -39.78
CA SER A 3 -4.28 0.37 -39.13
C SER A 3 -5.35 1.14 -38.35
N SER A 4 -6.56 1.18 -38.90
CA SER A 4 -7.73 1.74 -38.25
C SER A 4 -8.18 0.77 -37.16
N PHE A 5 -7.81 1.02 -35.91
CA PHE A 5 -8.43 0.36 -34.75
C PHE A 5 -9.89 0.81 -34.65
N LYS A 6 -10.81 0.06 -35.27
CA LYS A 6 -12.26 0.21 -35.03
C LYS A 6 -12.63 -0.67 -33.83
N LEU A 7 -12.73 -0.05 -32.66
CA LEU A 7 -13.33 -0.70 -31.48
C LEU A 7 -14.80 -1.01 -31.78
N HIS A 8 -15.21 -2.28 -31.59
CA HIS A 8 -16.57 -2.74 -31.80
C HIS A 8 -17.48 -2.38 -30.60
N PRO A 9 -18.79 -2.11 -30.80
CA PRO A 9 -19.68 -1.63 -29.74
C PRO A 9 -19.81 -2.56 -28.52
N SER A 10 -19.56 -3.86 -28.70
CA SER A 10 -19.57 -4.87 -27.63
C SER A 10 -18.41 -4.77 -26.64
N HIS A 11 -17.41 -3.92 -26.93
CA HIS A 11 -16.26 -3.64 -26.08
C HIS A 11 -16.38 -2.33 -25.30
N PHE A 12 -17.55 -1.68 -25.28
CA PHE A 12 -17.80 -0.50 -24.45
C PHE A 12 -18.50 -0.92 -23.15
N ASN A 13 -17.73 -1.38 -22.16
CA ASN A 13 -18.21 -1.66 -20.81
C ASN A 13 -17.33 -0.95 -19.78
N GLU A 14 -17.73 -0.93 -18.50
CA GLU A 14 -16.98 -0.24 -17.44
C GLU A 14 -15.54 -0.73 -17.33
N ALA A 15 -15.34 -2.05 -17.48
CA ALA A 15 -14.03 -2.67 -17.40
C ALA A 15 -13.07 -2.13 -18.47
N SER A 16 -13.52 -1.99 -19.72
CA SER A 16 -12.68 -1.51 -20.82
C SER A 16 -12.60 0.01 -20.92
N LEU A 17 -13.69 0.73 -20.70
CA LEU A 17 -13.72 2.19 -20.88
C LEU A 17 -13.20 2.97 -19.68
N VAL A 18 -13.42 2.47 -18.47
CA VAL A 18 -13.10 3.22 -17.24
C VAL A 18 -11.93 2.57 -16.52
N GLN A 19 -12.04 1.31 -16.13
CA GLN A 19 -11.03 0.67 -15.28
C GLN A 19 -9.70 0.46 -16.02
N GLN A 20 -9.75 -0.15 -17.20
CA GLN A 20 -8.55 -0.37 -18.02
C GLN A 20 -7.92 0.96 -18.45
N THR A 21 -8.70 1.89 -19.00
CA THR A 21 -8.19 3.21 -19.40
C THR A 21 -7.52 3.95 -18.25
N THR A 22 -8.11 3.91 -17.04
CA THR A 22 -7.54 4.56 -15.86
C THR A 22 -6.23 3.88 -15.43
N ALA A 23 -6.20 2.55 -15.38
CA ALA A 23 -4.99 1.82 -15.02
C ALA A 23 -3.85 2.05 -16.02
N GLU A 24 -4.15 2.07 -17.33
CA GLU A 24 -3.17 2.37 -18.37
C GLU A 24 -2.61 3.79 -18.22
N TYR A 25 -3.45 4.77 -17.88
CA TYR A 25 -2.99 6.13 -17.61
C TYR A 25 -2.07 6.19 -16.38
N LEU A 26 -2.48 5.57 -15.26
CA LEU A 26 -1.68 5.53 -14.03
C LEU A 26 -0.31 4.86 -14.26
N GLU A 27 -0.27 3.80 -15.06
CA GLU A 27 0.98 3.11 -15.40
C GLU A 27 1.83 3.93 -16.38
N LYS A 28 1.28 4.35 -17.52
CA LYS A 28 2.05 4.96 -18.62
C LYS A 28 2.44 6.42 -18.35
N GLU A 29 1.56 7.19 -17.71
CA GLU A 29 1.76 8.62 -17.51
C GLU A 29 2.30 8.95 -16.11
N LEU A 30 1.97 8.14 -15.08
CA LEU A 30 2.40 8.38 -13.69
C LEU A 30 3.42 7.35 -13.17
N GLY A 31 3.71 6.28 -13.92
CA GLY A 31 4.71 5.27 -13.54
C GLY A 31 4.26 4.34 -12.40
N TRP A 32 2.96 4.21 -12.15
CA TRP A 32 2.45 3.35 -11.08
C TRP A 32 2.52 1.87 -11.49
N GLY A 33 2.69 0.97 -10.53
CA GLY A 33 2.46 -0.45 -10.79
C GLY A 33 0.99 -0.69 -11.13
N SER A 34 0.71 -1.58 -12.10
CA SER A 34 -0.66 -2.01 -12.41
C SER A 34 -0.78 -3.52 -12.28
N VAL A 35 -1.71 -3.98 -11.45
CA VAL A 35 -2.00 -5.39 -11.23
C VAL A 35 -3.47 -5.67 -11.52
N TYR A 36 -3.73 -6.69 -12.33
CA TYR A 36 -5.07 -7.22 -12.59
C TYR A 36 -5.27 -8.50 -11.77
N ALA A 37 -6.14 -8.43 -10.75
CA ALA A 37 -6.36 -9.47 -9.76
C ALA A 37 -7.65 -10.28 -9.98
N TYR A 38 -8.45 -9.99 -11.02
CA TYR A 38 -9.68 -10.74 -11.31
C TYR A 38 -9.41 -12.24 -11.52
N ASN A 39 -10.06 -13.10 -10.73
CA ASN A 39 -9.98 -14.57 -10.79
C ASN A 39 -8.57 -15.20 -10.67
N ASN A 40 -7.53 -14.38 -10.47
CA ASN A 40 -6.13 -14.80 -10.33
C ASN A 40 -5.58 -14.51 -8.93
N GLU A 41 -6.41 -13.99 -8.01
CA GLU A 41 -5.96 -13.79 -6.64
C GLU A 41 -5.83 -15.13 -5.91
N ASP A 42 -4.60 -15.40 -5.50
CA ASP A 42 -4.22 -16.44 -4.56
C ASP A 42 -3.85 -15.83 -3.20
N PHE A 43 -3.83 -16.66 -2.15
CA PHE A 43 -3.53 -16.23 -0.78
C PHE A 43 -2.28 -16.90 -0.23
N GLY A 44 -1.41 -16.10 0.36
CA GLY A 44 -0.13 -16.52 0.92
C GLY A 44 0.94 -15.43 0.78
N PRO A 45 2.09 -15.56 1.46
CA PRO A 45 3.19 -14.59 1.37
C PRO A 45 3.71 -14.37 -0.06
N ASP A 46 3.72 -15.44 -0.86
CA ASP A 46 4.22 -15.48 -2.23
C ASP A 46 3.13 -15.25 -3.29
N SER A 47 1.91 -14.95 -2.84
CA SER A 47 0.75 -14.71 -3.71
C SER A 47 0.88 -13.39 -4.47
N LEU A 48 0.01 -13.16 -5.47
CA LEU A 48 0.01 -11.96 -6.31
C LEU A 48 0.12 -10.67 -5.48
N LEU A 49 -0.69 -10.55 -4.43
CA LEU A 49 -0.71 -9.39 -3.54
C LEU A 49 -0.10 -9.67 -2.16
N GLY A 50 0.31 -10.90 -1.88
CA GLY A 50 0.91 -11.29 -0.60
C GLY A 50 -0.08 -11.32 0.56
N ARG A 51 -1.39 -11.35 0.26
CA ARG A 51 -2.48 -11.31 1.24
C ARG A 51 -2.74 -12.70 1.80
N LYS A 52 -3.10 -12.78 3.07
CA LYS A 52 -3.50 -14.05 3.72
C LYS A 52 -4.96 -14.42 3.47
N SER A 53 -5.79 -13.43 3.13
CA SER A 53 -7.21 -13.61 2.79
C SER A 53 -7.79 -12.37 2.11
N ASP A 54 -8.96 -12.53 1.52
CA ASP A 54 -9.79 -11.47 0.95
C ASP A 54 -10.27 -10.41 1.98
N ARG A 55 -10.10 -10.67 3.28
CA ARG A 55 -10.40 -9.71 4.36
C ARG A 55 -9.26 -8.72 4.64
N GLU A 56 -8.05 -8.99 4.17
CA GLU A 56 -6.92 -8.07 4.39
C GLU A 56 -7.02 -6.90 3.43
N VAL A 57 -7.44 -5.74 3.92
CA VAL A 57 -7.57 -4.51 3.09
C VAL A 57 -6.26 -3.74 2.94
N VAL A 58 -5.25 -4.06 3.77
CA VAL A 58 -3.91 -3.45 3.70
C VAL A 58 -2.95 -4.47 3.12
N LEU A 59 -2.20 -4.09 2.09
CA LEU A 59 -1.18 -4.94 1.49
C LEU A 59 0.12 -4.92 2.33
N ILE A 60 0.15 -5.75 3.39
CA ILE A 60 1.20 -5.73 4.43
C ILE A 60 2.60 -5.94 3.85
N ARG A 61 2.77 -6.78 2.82
CA ARG A 61 4.07 -7.02 2.17
C ARG A 61 4.69 -5.72 1.67
N TYR A 62 3.92 -4.94 0.89
CA TYR A 62 4.37 -3.66 0.33
C TYR A 62 4.55 -2.60 1.42
N LEU A 63 3.64 -2.55 2.40
CA LEU A 63 3.76 -1.63 3.54
C LEU A 63 5.06 -1.88 4.32
N ARG A 64 5.35 -3.14 4.68
CA ARG A 64 6.56 -3.49 5.43
C ARG A 64 7.81 -3.14 4.62
N GLN A 65 7.85 -3.50 3.34
CA GLN A 65 8.98 -3.19 2.47
C GLN A 65 9.25 -1.68 2.43
N LYS A 66 8.23 -0.86 2.18
CA LYS A 66 8.40 0.60 2.12
C LYS A 66 8.73 1.24 3.47
N LEU A 67 8.22 0.72 4.59
CA LEU A 67 8.67 1.16 5.91
C LEU A 67 10.17 0.94 6.10
N GLY A 68 10.71 -0.18 5.60
CA GLY A 68 12.15 -0.50 5.59
C GLY A 68 12.95 0.48 4.75
N GLU A 69 12.52 0.73 3.51
CA GLU A 69 13.18 1.66 2.59
C GLU A 69 13.19 3.11 3.11
N LEU A 70 12.07 3.58 3.66
CA LEU A 70 11.93 4.95 4.18
C LEU A 70 12.59 5.17 5.54
N ASN A 71 12.82 4.10 6.31
CA ASN A 71 13.38 4.17 7.67
C ASN A 71 14.47 3.11 7.86
N PRO A 72 15.61 3.21 7.18
CA PRO A 72 16.64 2.18 7.22
C PRO A 72 17.32 2.06 8.59
N GLY A 73 17.84 0.87 8.90
CA GLY A 73 18.70 0.63 10.06
C GLY A 73 17.96 0.35 11.37
N LEU A 74 16.67 0.01 11.33
CA LEU A 74 15.92 -0.39 12.52
C LEU A 74 15.85 -1.92 12.65
N PRO A 75 15.67 -2.45 13.87
CA PRO A 75 15.45 -3.89 14.04
C PRO A 75 14.05 -4.30 13.58
N ASP A 76 13.88 -5.58 13.20
CA ASP A 76 12.60 -6.12 12.72
C ASP A 76 11.42 -5.84 13.65
N ALA A 77 11.64 -5.89 14.96
CA ALA A 77 10.63 -5.59 15.97
C ALA A 77 10.04 -4.17 15.85
N ALA A 78 10.82 -3.20 15.35
CA ALA A 78 10.34 -1.85 15.10
C ALA A 78 9.40 -1.80 13.89
N TYR A 79 9.76 -2.47 12.79
CA TYR A 79 8.91 -2.57 11.60
C TYR A 79 7.62 -3.36 11.90
N ASP A 80 7.71 -4.44 12.69
CA ASP A 80 6.55 -5.22 13.14
C ASP A 80 5.58 -4.38 13.97
N ASP A 81 6.10 -3.60 14.92
CA ASP A 81 5.28 -2.71 15.74
C ASP A 81 4.64 -1.60 14.89
N ALA A 82 5.37 -1.02 13.94
CA ALA A 82 4.81 -0.03 13.02
C ALA A 82 3.65 -0.59 12.19
N VAL A 83 3.83 -1.77 11.56
CA VAL A 83 2.78 -2.46 10.80
C VAL A 83 1.57 -2.74 11.68
N ARG A 84 1.78 -3.22 12.91
CA ARG A 84 0.71 -3.48 13.87
C ARG A 84 -0.07 -2.20 14.21
N GLN A 85 0.60 -1.10 14.50
CA GLN A 85 -0.05 0.18 14.82
C GLN A 85 -0.84 0.74 13.62
N ILE A 86 -0.28 0.67 12.41
CA ILE A 86 -0.94 1.14 11.18
C ILE A 86 -2.17 0.29 10.85
N THR A 87 -2.14 -1.02 11.07
CA THR A 87 -3.23 -1.93 10.69
C THR A 87 -4.25 -2.18 11.80
N ALA A 88 -3.95 -1.82 13.05
CA ALA A 88 -4.87 -2.03 14.18
C ALA A 88 -6.23 -1.37 13.96
N ALA A 89 -7.32 -2.12 14.13
CA ALA A 89 -8.69 -1.60 14.16
C ALA A 89 -9.23 -1.72 15.59
N ILE A 90 -9.66 -0.62 16.19
CA ILE A 90 -10.27 -0.61 17.53
C ILE A 90 -11.79 -0.60 17.33
N THR A 91 -12.42 -1.75 17.47
CA THR A 91 -13.86 -1.96 17.18
C THR A 91 -14.79 -1.07 18.02
N MET A 92 -14.34 -0.58 19.17
CA MET A 92 -15.12 0.27 20.07
C MET A 92 -15.03 1.77 19.74
N GLN A 93 -14.15 2.18 18.82
CA GLN A 93 -14.00 3.58 18.42
C GLN A 93 -14.96 3.94 17.28
N THR A 94 -15.39 5.19 17.24
CA THR A 94 -16.15 5.72 16.10
C THR A 94 -15.23 5.86 14.89
N LEU A 95 -15.81 5.76 13.68
CA LEU A 95 -15.06 5.97 12.43
C LEU A 95 -14.32 7.32 12.39
N LEU A 96 -14.90 8.37 12.98
CA LEU A 96 -14.27 9.69 13.04
C LEU A 96 -12.98 9.67 13.87
N ILE A 97 -13.00 9.02 15.04
CA ILE A 97 -11.82 8.90 15.91
C ILE A 97 -10.77 8.04 15.21
N THR A 98 -11.17 6.88 14.70
CA THR A 98 -10.28 5.98 13.95
C THR A 98 -9.61 6.71 12.78
N ASN A 99 -10.38 7.44 11.97
CA ASN A 99 -9.83 8.19 10.82
C ASN A 99 -8.85 9.26 11.25
N ARG A 100 -9.13 10.00 12.35
CA ARG A 100 -8.21 11.01 12.87
C ARG A 100 -6.90 10.40 13.35
N GLU A 101 -6.96 9.29 14.08
CA GLU A 101 -5.77 8.58 14.57
C GLU A 101 -4.95 8.00 13.42
N LYS A 102 -5.61 7.37 12.44
CA LYS A 102 -4.93 6.86 11.23
C LYS A 102 -4.31 7.99 10.42
N TYR A 103 -5.01 9.10 10.25
CA TYR A 103 -4.45 10.28 9.57
C TYR A 103 -3.16 10.76 10.25
N ALA A 104 -3.15 10.87 11.59
CA ALA A 104 -1.96 11.25 12.33
C ALA A 104 -0.81 10.25 12.15
N LEU A 105 -1.08 8.94 12.18
CA LEU A 105 -0.05 7.92 11.93
C LEU A 105 0.53 8.01 10.51
N LEU A 106 -0.30 8.22 9.50
CA LEU A 106 0.12 8.29 8.10
C LEU A 106 0.87 9.58 7.78
N LYS A 107 0.42 10.71 8.34
CA LYS A 107 1.02 12.03 8.12
C LYS A 107 2.25 12.27 8.98
N ASP A 108 2.11 12.08 10.29
CA ASP A 108 3.12 12.45 11.27
C ASP A 108 4.06 11.28 11.61
N GLY A 109 3.82 10.10 11.04
CA GLY A 109 4.58 8.90 11.29
C GLY A 109 4.18 8.14 12.55
N VAL A 110 4.75 6.95 12.69
CA VAL A 110 4.42 5.97 13.74
C VAL A 110 5.56 5.94 14.76
N GLN A 111 5.22 6.09 16.04
CA GLN A 111 6.23 6.03 17.10
C GLN A 111 6.45 4.58 17.53
N VAL A 112 7.64 4.06 17.28
CA VAL A 112 8.06 2.71 17.63
C VAL A 112 9.00 2.72 18.81
N THR A 113 9.00 1.64 19.58
CA THR A 113 9.90 1.46 20.73
C THR A 113 10.62 0.12 20.60
N PHE A 114 11.95 0.15 20.58
CA PHE A 114 12.77 -1.05 20.39
C PHE A 114 14.05 -0.96 21.24
N ARG A 115 14.84 -2.05 21.27
CA ARG A 115 16.18 -2.05 21.87
C ARG A 115 17.22 -1.81 20.79
N ASN A 116 18.11 -0.84 21.01
CA ASN A 116 19.25 -0.61 20.13
C ASN A 116 20.35 -1.65 20.35
N ASP A 117 21.46 -1.54 19.61
CA ASP A 117 22.61 -2.46 19.68
C ASP A 117 23.29 -2.48 21.06
N LYS A 118 23.06 -1.45 21.90
CA LYS A 118 23.54 -1.36 23.29
C LYS A 118 22.57 -1.99 24.29
N GLY A 119 21.43 -2.53 23.83
CA GLY A 119 20.36 -3.08 24.66
C GLY A 119 19.46 -2.04 25.32
N GLU A 120 19.62 -0.75 24.99
CA GLU A 120 18.85 0.35 25.58
C GLU A 120 17.49 0.48 24.90
N ARG A 121 16.45 0.77 25.69
CA ARG A 121 15.12 1.04 25.15
C ARG A 121 15.05 2.45 24.57
N VAL A 122 14.89 2.54 23.26
CA VAL A 122 14.81 3.80 22.51
C VAL A 122 13.46 3.96 21.84
N ARG A 123 13.09 5.22 21.55
CA ARG A 123 11.89 5.57 20.80
C ARG A 123 12.31 6.29 19.52
N GLN A 124 11.74 5.88 18.40
CA GLN A 124 11.95 6.54 17.11
C GLN A 124 10.61 6.73 16.42
N ARG A 125 10.49 7.80 15.63
CA ARG A 125 9.34 8.05 14.78
C ARG A 125 9.68 7.62 13.36
N MET A 126 8.90 6.66 12.84
CA MET A 126 9.04 6.15 11.49
C MET A 126 8.07 6.87 10.57
N ARG A 127 8.57 7.34 9.43
CA ARG A 127 7.76 7.92 8.35
C ARG A 127 7.01 6.81 7.61
N VAL A 128 5.74 7.04 7.27
CA VAL A 128 4.94 6.10 6.47
C VAL A 128 4.93 6.50 4.98
N PHE A 129 4.84 7.80 4.71
CA PHE A 129 4.91 8.37 3.37
C PHE A 129 6.02 9.41 3.27
N ASP A 130 6.75 9.40 2.16
CA ASP A 130 7.66 10.48 1.79
C ASP A 130 6.89 11.62 1.11
N PHE A 131 6.57 12.65 1.89
CA PHE A 131 5.94 13.86 1.36
C PHE A 131 6.94 14.85 0.78
N ASP A 132 8.23 14.71 1.12
CA ASP A 132 9.28 15.60 0.61
C ASP A 132 9.61 15.21 -0.84
N ASN A 133 9.77 13.90 -1.07
CA ASN A 133 10.05 13.30 -2.37
C ASN A 133 9.00 12.21 -2.68
N PRO A 134 7.83 12.59 -3.24
CA PRO A 134 6.70 11.68 -3.45
C PRO A 134 7.01 10.42 -4.26
N GLU A 135 7.99 10.49 -5.17
CA GLU A 135 8.47 9.39 -6.01
C GLU A 135 9.09 8.23 -5.22
N ASN A 136 9.50 8.46 -3.96
CA ASN A 136 10.02 7.40 -3.09
C ASN A 136 8.90 6.47 -2.56
N ASN A 137 7.64 6.90 -2.63
CA ASN A 137 6.50 6.09 -2.21
C ASN A 137 6.23 4.94 -3.19
N HIS A 138 5.49 3.92 -2.72
CA HIS A 138 4.98 2.89 -3.61
C HIS A 138 3.56 3.23 -4.07
N PHE A 139 3.38 3.36 -5.39
CA PHE A 139 2.07 3.53 -5.99
C PHE A 139 1.69 2.29 -6.79
N LEU A 140 0.53 1.72 -6.47
CA LEU A 140 0.02 0.49 -7.06
C LEU A 140 -1.48 0.64 -7.33
N CYS A 141 -1.85 0.47 -8.60
CA CYS A 141 -3.23 0.30 -9.02
C CYS A 141 -3.55 -1.20 -9.06
N VAL A 142 -4.55 -1.61 -8.29
CA VAL A 142 -5.08 -2.98 -8.32
C VAL A 142 -6.48 -2.93 -8.92
N ARG A 143 -6.73 -3.74 -9.94
CA ARG A 143 -8.05 -3.90 -10.56
C ARG A 143 -8.60 -5.28 -10.26
N GLU A 144 -9.88 -5.32 -9.93
CA GLU A 144 -10.67 -6.55 -9.92
C GLU A 144 -11.16 -6.92 -11.31
#